data_AF-A0ABD0NJW0-F1
#
_entry.id   AF-A0ABD0NJW0-F1
#
_cell.length_a   1.000
_cell.length_b   1.000
_cell.length_c   1.000
_cell.angle_alpha   90.00
_cell.angle_beta   90.00
_cell.angle_gamma   90.00
#
_symmetry.space_group_name_H-M   'P 1'
#
loop_
_entity.id
_entity.type
_entity.pdbx_description
1 polymer ?
#
loop_
_entity_poly.entity_id
_entity_poly.type
_entity_poly.pdbx_seq_one_letter_code
_entity_poly.pdbx_strand_id
1 'polypeptide(L)'
;MRFSEFGSTSNRPSNRRPRVTTPAQDLHIQHLDLQDHLRPATWTAAATIGLHNQRISAQTVNNCLREAHLHARRPHQGLDLTAARRNRLGQILTFDGVWHFRGVLSTDESQFSLYRADGRQRVWRRVGERFADVNVVDRVAHGGGGVTVWTMILVHFIDGNLNAQRYRDDILRPIVVPFIHDHHLMLRHDNARPHVARICTQFLEAENFPVLA
;
A
#
# COMPACT_ATOMS: atom_id res chain seq x y z
N MET A 1 8.87 33.94 -51.16
CA MET A 1 7.68 33.94 -50.27
C MET A 1 6.74 32.83 -50.75
N ARG A 2 6.46 31.81 -49.93
CA ARG A 2 5.67 30.60 -50.32
C ARG A 2 4.15 30.77 -50.21
N PHE A 3 3.66 31.94 -49.82
CA PHE A 3 2.23 32.22 -49.65
C PHE A 3 1.50 32.36 -51.00
N SER A 4 2.18 32.86 -52.02
CA SER A 4 1.60 33.10 -53.36
C SER A 4 1.28 31.81 -54.13
N GLU A 5 1.84 30.66 -53.76
CA GLU A 5 1.62 29.39 -54.46
C GLU A 5 0.62 28.44 -53.76
N PHE A 6 0.41 28.57 -52.45
CA PHE A 6 -0.36 27.57 -51.68
C PHE A 6 -1.40 28.16 -50.73
N GLY A 7 -1.55 29.49 -50.66
CA GLY A 7 -2.59 30.15 -49.86
C GLY A 7 -2.51 29.90 -48.35
N SER A 8 -1.42 29.33 -47.85
CA SER A 8 -1.26 28.96 -46.43
C SER A 8 0.19 29.11 -45.98
N THR A 9 0.37 29.61 -44.76
CA THR A 9 1.65 29.67 -44.04
C THR A 9 1.88 28.43 -43.15
N SER A 10 0.92 27.50 -43.10
CA SER A 10 1.02 26.30 -42.28
C SER A 10 2.06 25.33 -42.85
N ASN A 11 2.88 24.79 -41.94
CA ASN A 11 3.82 23.73 -42.30
C ASN A 11 3.07 22.50 -42.80
N ARG A 12 3.54 21.92 -43.91
CA ARG A 12 3.05 20.61 -44.37
C ARG A 12 3.32 19.55 -43.30
N PRO A 13 2.48 18.51 -43.18
CA PRO A 13 2.76 17.40 -42.27
C PRO A 13 4.16 16.86 -42.57
N SER A 14 5.04 16.84 -41.58
CA SER A 14 6.38 16.31 -41.76
C SER A 14 6.32 14.79 -41.94
N ASN A 15 7.19 14.26 -42.79
CA ASN A 15 7.32 12.82 -42.97
C ASN A 15 7.95 12.23 -41.70
N ARG A 16 7.12 11.74 -40.77
CA ARG A 16 7.59 11.15 -39.51
C ARG A 16 8.27 9.80 -39.81
N ARG A 17 9.21 9.43 -38.95
CA ARG A 17 9.83 8.10 -38.99
C ARG A 17 8.74 7.02 -38.94
N PRO A 18 8.79 6.00 -39.82
CA PRO A 18 7.85 4.88 -39.78
C PRO A 18 7.83 4.19 -38.41
N ARG A 19 6.65 3.72 -37.99
CA ARG A 19 6.50 2.94 -36.75
C ARG A 19 7.20 1.59 -36.87
N VAL A 20 7.68 1.08 -35.74
CA VAL A 20 8.30 -0.24 -35.62
C VAL A 20 7.26 -1.31 -35.27
N THR A 21 6.09 -0.92 -34.76
CA THR A 21 4.98 -1.80 -34.40
C THR A 21 3.76 -1.54 -35.29
N THR A 22 2.93 -2.56 -35.48
CA THR A 22 1.62 -2.43 -36.13
C THR A 22 0.53 -2.06 -35.12
N PRO A 23 -0.61 -1.50 -35.56
CA PRO A 23 -1.74 -1.24 -34.68
C PRO A 23 -2.24 -2.48 -33.93
N ALA A 24 -2.20 -3.67 -34.56
CA ALA A 24 -2.58 -4.92 -33.92
C ALA A 24 -1.60 -5.33 -32.81
N GLN A 25 -0.29 -5.13 -33.04
CA GLN A 25 0.73 -5.35 -32.01
C GLN A 25 0.60 -4.35 -30.86
N ASP A 26 0.29 -3.08 -31.16
CA ASP A 26 0.05 -2.05 -30.16
C ASP A 26 -1.14 -2.42 -29.25
N LEU A 27 -2.24 -2.93 -29.82
CA LEU A 27 -3.38 -3.43 -29.05
C LEU A 27 -3.01 -4.66 -28.20
N HIS A 28 -2.19 -5.57 -28.73
CA HIS A 28 -1.72 -6.74 -27.98
C HIS A 28 -0.85 -6.34 -26.78
N ILE A 29 0.07 -5.39 -26.97
CA ILE A 29 0.90 -4.82 -25.91
C ILE A 29 0.01 -4.21 -24.81
N GLN A 30 -0.98 -3.41 -25.19
CA GLN A 30 -1.92 -2.81 -24.24
C GLN A 30 -2.69 -3.88 -23.46
N HIS A 31 -3.14 -4.94 -24.13
CA HIS A 31 -3.88 -6.01 -23.49
C HIS A 31 -3.03 -6.77 -22.47
N LEU A 32 -1.77 -7.09 -22.79
CA LEU A 32 -0.86 -7.77 -21.87
C LEU A 32 -0.59 -6.95 -20.61
N ASP A 33 -0.28 -5.66 -20.77
CA ASP A 33 0.00 -4.77 -19.65
C ASP A 33 -1.27 -4.43 -18.84
N LEU A 34 -2.48 -4.59 -19.41
CA LEU A 34 -3.76 -4.49 -18.68
C LEU A 34 -4.17 -5.78 -17.97
N GLN A 35 -3.65 -6.94 -18.38
CA GLN A 35 -3.85 -8.20 -17.68
C GLN A 35 -2.90 -8.33 -16.49
N ASP A 36 -1.66 -7.88 -16.65
CA ASP A 36 -0.63 -7.88 -15.62
C ASP A 36 0.00 -6.49 -15.53
N HIS A 37 -0.59 -5.63 -14.70
CA HIS A 37 -0.18 -4.25 -14.53
C HIS A 37 1.24 -4.12 -13.92
N LEU A 38 1.78 -5.19 -13.34
CA LEU A 38 3.11 -5.23 -12.74
C LEU A 38 4.18 -5.71 -13.72
N ARG A 39 3.78 -6.12 -14.92
CA ARG A 39 4.68 -6.58 -15.96
C ARG A 39 5.67 -5.48 -16.35
N PRO A 40 6.99 -5.76 -16.29
CA PRO A 40 7.97 -4.82 -16.81
C PRO A 40 7.86 -4.69 -18.34
N ALA A 41 7.93 -3.46 -18.86
CA ALA A 41 7.94 -3.20 -20.30
C ALA A 41 9.08 -3.93 -21.05
N THR A 42 10.17 -4.28 -20.35
CA THR A 42 11.27 -5.10 -20.90
C THR A 42 10.82 -6.52 -21.24
N TRP A 43 9.92 -7.11 -20.45
CA TRP A 43 9.36 -8.44 -20.71
C TRP A 43 8.41 -8.42 -21.90
N THR A 44 7.53 -7.40 -21.98
CA THR A 44 6.66 -7.21 -23.15
C THR A 44 7.47 -6.94 -24.41
N ALA A 45 8.57 -6.19 -24.30
CA ALA A 45 9.48 -5.94 -25.42
C ALA A 45 10.21 -7.19 -25.90
N ALA A 46 10.68 -8.05 -24.98
CA ALA A 46 11.34 -9.30 -25.32
C ALA A 46 10.38 -10.32 -25.98
N ALA A 47 9.10 -10.32 -25.58
CA ALA A 47 8.08 -11.21 -26.10
C ALA A 47 7.49 -10.77 -27.45
N THR A 48 7.63 -9.50 -27.82
CA THR A 48 7.02 -8.94 -29.03
C THR A 48 8.06 -8.72 -30.12
N ILE A 49 7.87 -9.37 -31.28
CA ILE A 49 8.69 -9.13 -32.47
C ILE A 49 8.05 -7.99 -33.27
N GLY A 50 8.82 -6.93 -33.55
CA GLY A 50 8.38 -5.77 -34.33
C GLY A 50 8.29 -6.06 -35.84
N LEU A 51 7.89 -5.04 -36.59
CA LEU A 51 7.87 -5.06 -38.04
C LEU A 51 9.25 -5.45 -38.62
N HIS A 52 9.23 -6.20 -39.72
CA HIS A 52 10.43 -6.70 -40.39
C HIS A 52 11.36 -7.51 -39.46
N ASN A 53 10.78 -8.24 -38.51
CA ASN A 53 11.50 -9.08 -37.55
C ASN A 53 12.49 -8.29 -36.66
N GLN A 54 12.22 -7.00 -36.43
CA GLN A 54 13.06 -6.15 -35.59
C GLN A 54 12.72 -6.34 -34.10
N ARG A 55 13.74 -6.38 -33.25
CA ARG A 55 13.53 -6.34 -31.79
C ARG A 55 13.02 -4.96 -31.38
N ILE A 56 11.97 -4.93 -30.57
CA ILE A 56 11.46 -3.68 -29.99
C ILE A 56 12.16 -3.38 -28.67
N SER A 57 12.25 -2.09 -28.34
CA SER A 57 12.80 -1.64 -27.06
C SER A 57 11.69 -1.49 -26.02
N ALA A 58 12.04 -1.53 -24.74
CA ALA A 58 11.11 -1.18 -23.65
C ALA A 58 10.56 0.26 -23.80
N GLN A 59 11.33 1.18 -24.40
CA GLN A 59 10.87 2.54 -24.67
C GLN A 59 9.75 2.56 -25.72
N THR A 60 9.80 1.67 -26.72
CA THR A 60 8.74 1.51 -27.72
C THR A 60 7.43 1.07 -27.05
N VAL A 61 7.50 0.09 -26.14
CA VAL A 61 6.36 -0.36 -25.34
C VAL A 61 5.81 0.79 -24.48
N ASN A 62 6.68 1.51 -23.76
CA ASN A 62 6.26 2.65 -22.94
C ASN A 62 5.58 3.75 -23.76
N ASN A 63 6.06 4.03 -24.98
CA ASN A 63 5.43 5.01 -25.87
C ASN A 63 4.06 4.53 -26.34
N CYS A 64 3.93 3.25 -26.70
CA CYS A 64 2.65 2.63 -27.07
C CYS A 64 1.62 2.74 -25.94
N LEU A 65 2.01 2.43 -24.70
CA LEU A 65 1.14 2.55 -23.53
C LEU A 65 0.73 4.02 -23.28
N ARG A 66 1.65 4.98 -23.45
CA ARG A 66 1.34 6.42 -23.32
C ARG A 66 0.37 6.91 -24.38
N GLU A 67 0.52 6.46 -25.62
CA GLU A 67 -0.42 6.77 -26.71
C GLU A 67 -1.82 6.22 -26.41
N ALA A 68 -1.91 5.10 -25.67
CA ALA A 68 -3.16 4.52 -25.18
C ALA A 68 -3.69 5.16 -23.88
N HIS A 69 -3.15 6.31 -23.46
CA HIS A 69 -3.50 7.01 -22.21
C HIS A 69 -3.24 6.20 -20.92
N LEU A 70 -2.33 5.24 -20.98
CA LEU A 70 -1.84 4.54 -19.79
C LEU A 70 -0.62 5.27 -19.25
N HIS A 71 -0.58 5.44 -17.92
CA HIS A 71 0.52 6.13 -17.26
C HIS A 71 1.14 5.24 -16.19
N ALA A 72 2.48 5.22 -16.16
CA ALA A 72 3.23 4.62 -15.08
C ALA A 72 2.97 5.38 -13.76
N ARG A 73 2.32 4.73 -12.80
CA ARG A 73 2.02 5.25 -11.46
C ARG A 73 2.51 4.29 -10.39
N ARG A 74 2.57 4.77 -9.15
CA ARG A 74 2.80 3.88 -8.00
C ARG A 74 1.52 3.06 -7.77
N PRO A 75 1.62 1.73 -7.57
CA PRO A 75 0.48 0.93 -7.15
C PRO A 75 -0.05 1.45 -5.81
N HIS A 76 -1.32 1.21 -5.54
CA HIS A 76 -1.83 1.45 -4.20
C HIS A 76 -1.28 0.36 -3.27
N GLN A 77 -0.68 0.75 -2.15
CA GLN A 77 -0.31 -0.19 -1.11
C GLN A 77 -1.45 -0.27 -0.10
N GLY A 78 -2.12 -1.41 -0.10
CA GLY A 78 -3.23 -1.73 0.80
C GLY A 78 -2.98 -3.08 1.45
N LEU A 79 -3.76 -3.36 2.49
CA LEU A 79 -3.93 -4.73 2.97
C LEU A 79 -4.97 -5.40 2.06
N ASP A 80 -4.68 -6.57 1.49
CA ASP A 80 -5.76 -7.39 0.95
C ASP A 80 -6.68 -7.84 2.08
N LEU A 81 -7.77 -7.11 2.23
CA LEU A 81 -8.79 -7.42 3.21
C LEU A 81 -9.67 -8.53 2.65
N THR A 82 -9.72 -9.67 3.33
CA THR A 82 -10.72 -10.71 3.01
C THR A 82 -12.14 -10.14 3.13
N ALA A 83 -13.11 -10.72 2.42
CA ALA A 83 -14.51 -10.27 2.46
C ALA A 83 -15.05 -10.18 3.90
N ALA A 84 -14.68 -11.13 4.76
CA ALA A 84 -15.01 -11.10 6.19
C ALA A 84 -14.43 -9.88 6.93
N ARG A 85 -13.17 -9.51 6.64
CA ARG A 85 -12.54 -8.32 7.24
C ARG A 85 -13.19 -7.02 6.73
N ARG A 86 -13.55 -6.95 5.44
CA ARG A 86 -14.28 -5.81 4.87
C ARG A 86 -15.66 -5.63 5.53
N ASN A 87 -16.39 -6.72 5.72
CA ASN A 87 -17.69 -6.69 6.42
C ASN A 87 -17.54 -6.26 7.88
N ARG A 88 -16.53 -6.77 8.60
CA ARG A 88 -16.25 -6.34 9.97
C ARG A 88 -15.91 -4.84 10.05
N LEU A 89 -15.10 -4.33 9.12
CA LEU A 89 -14.81 -2.90 9.04
C LEU A 89 -16.05 -2.08 8.72
N GLY A 90 -16.90 -2.54 7.81
CA GLY A 90 -18.20 -1.91 7.53
C GLY A 90 -19.06 -1.80 8.79
N GLN A 91 -19.17 -2.87 9.58
CA GLN A 91 -19.91 -2.88 10.85
C GLN A 91 -19.34 -1.88 11.87
N ILE A 92 -18.01 -1.81 11.99
CA ILE A 92 -17.33 -0.85 12.88
C ILE A 92 -17.59 0.60 12.44
N LEU A 93 -17.54 0.89 11.14
CA LEU A 93 -17.74 2.23 10.60
C LEU A 93 -19.20 2.70 10.69
N THR A 94 -20.16 1.77 10.67
CA THR A 94 -21.59 2.07 10.89
C THR A 94 -21.99 2.13 12.36
N PHE A 95 -21.10 1.69 13.26
CA PHE A 95 -21.35 1.81 14.68
C PHE A 95 -21.20 3.28 15.08
N ASP A 96 -22.33 3.95 15.27
CA ASP A 96 -22.45 5.36 15.68
C ASP A 96 -22.05 5.59 17.15
N GLY A 97 -21.14 4.75 17.66
CA GLY A 97 -20.42 4.94 18.91
C GLY A 97 -19.38 6.03 18.71
N VAL A 98 -19.89 7.25 18.62
CA VAL A 98 -19.14 8.51 18.58
C VAL A 98 -17.82 8.37 19.34
N TRP A 99 -16.76 8.69 18.60
CA TRP A 99 -15.38 9.01 18.95
C TRP A 99 -15.13 9.66 20.33
N HIS A 100 -15.59 9.03 21.42
CA HIS A 100 -15.33 9.43 22.79
C HIS A 100 -13.94 8.95 23.19
N PHE A 101 -12.92 9.65 22.68
CA PHE A 101 -11.53 9.49 23.10
C PHE A 101 -11.27 10.03 24.51
N ARG A 102 -12.24 10.73 25.09
CA ARG A 102 -12.10 11.36 26.40
C ARG A 102 -12.20 10.29 27.47
N GLY A 103 -11.07 10.00 28.11
CA GLY A 103 -10.97 8.94 29.13
C GLY A 103 -10.48 7.59 28.60
N VAL A 104 -10.01 7.49 27.34
CA VAL A 104 -9.50 6.24 26.77
C VAL A 104 -8.01 6.35 26.47
N LEU A 105 -7.23 5.46 27.07
CA LEU A 105 -5.82 5.25 26.79
C LEU A 105 -5.68 4.26 25.63
N SER A 106 -5.44 4.77 24.42
CA SER A 106 -5.14 3.90 23.28
C SER A 106 -3.65 3.56 23.27
N THR A 107 -3.36 2.27 23.10
CA THR A 107 -2.00 1.75 23.02
C THR A 107 -1.85 0.95 21.73
N ASP A 108 -0.79 1.22 20.98
CA ASP A 108 -0.52 0.57 19.70
C ASP A 108 0.96 0.23 19.56
N GLU A 109 1.22 -0.82 18.78
CA GLU A 109 2.54 -1.36 18.50
C GLU A 109 2.91 -1.04 17.06
N SER A 110 3.85 -0.11 16.88
CA SER A 110 4.37 0.25 15.57
C SER A 110 5.70 -0.43 15.31
N GLN A 111 5.77 -1.32 14.31
CA GLN A 111 7.04 -1.89 13.86
C GLN A 111 7.71 -1.01 12.82
N PHE A 112 8.96 -0.61 13.10
CA PHE A 112 9.82 0.13 12.18
C PHE A 112 10.79 -0.82 11.49
N SER A 113 10.57 -1.09 10.20
CA SER A 113 11.49 -1.89 9.39
C SER A 113 12.80 -1.15 9.14
N LEU A 114 13.94 -1.80 9.37
CA LEU A 114 15.27 -1.23 9.08
C LEU A 114 15.57 -1.19 7.58
N TYR A 115 14.90 -2.05 6.80
CA TYR A 115 14.99 -2.08 5.34
C TYR A 115 13.60 -1.81 4.74
N ARG A 116 13.45 -0.69 4.03
CA ARG A 116 12.28 -0.45 3.19
C ARG A 116 12.50 -1.09 1.82
N ALA A 117 11.59 -1.94 1.37
CA ALA A 117 11.45 -2.20 -0.06
C ALA A 117 11.19 -0.85 -0.74
N ASP A 118 12.05 -0.46 -1.68
CA ASP A 118 12.19 0.93 -2.17
C ASP A 118 10.99 1.50 -2.93
N GLY A 119 9.87 0.77 -3.01
CA GLY A 119 8.66 1.20 -3.70
C GLY A 119 8.89 1.51 -5.18
N ARG A 120 9.93 0.96 -5.82
CA ARG A 120 10.23 1.16 -7.25
C ARG A 120 9.25 0.46 -8.17
N GLN A 121 8.35 -0.36 -7.64
CA GLN A 121 7.29 -0.94 -8.45
C GLN A 121 6.39 0.15 -9.05
N ARG A 122 6.02 -0.05 -10.31
CA ARG A 122 5.14 0.84 -11.07
C ARG A 122 4.08 -0.02 -11.75
N VAL A 123 2.88 0.53 -11.82
CA VAL A 123 1.75 -0.02 -12.59
C VAL A 123 1.41 0.93 -13.73
N TRP A 124 1.12 0.38 -14.90
CA TRP A 124 0.53 1.14 -16.01
C TRP A 124 -0.98 1.10 -15.88
N ARG A 125 -1.61 2.26 -15.65
CA ARG A 125 -3.07 2.34 -15.47
C ARG A 125 -3.66 3.63 -16.02
N ARG A 126 -4.97 3.66 -16.20
CA ARG A 126 -5.70 4.88 -16.55
C ARG A 126 -5.92 5.76 -15.31
N VAL A 127 -6.29 7.01 -15.56
CA VAL A 127 -6.72 7.91 -14.50
C VAL A 127 -8.05 7.40 -13.93
N GLY A 128 -8.17 7.33 -12.60
CA GLY A 128 -9.38 6.84 -11.91
C GLY A 128 -9.30 5.39 -11.42
N GLU A 129 -8.44 4.55 -12.01
CA GLU A 129 -8.33 3.11 -11.65
C GLU A 129 -7.48 2.85 -10.41
N ARG A 130 -7.34 3.83 -9.51
CA ARG A 130 -6.36 3.77 -8.41
C ARG A 130 -6.56 2.57 -7.48
N PHE A 131 -7.81 2.21 -7.23
CA PHE A 131 -8.23 1.20 -6.26
C PHE A 131 -8.80 -0.06 -6.92
N ALA A 132 -8.61 -0.24 -8.23
CA ALA A 132 -8.93 -1.51 -8.87
C ALA A 132 -8.03 -2.60 -8.29
N ASP A 133 -8.56 -3.80 -8.07
CA ASP A 133 -7.84 -4.90 -7.40
C ASP A 133 -6.49 -5.20 -8.06
N VAL A 134 -6.42 -5.17 -9.41
CA VAL A 134 -5.18 -5.35 -10.20
C VAL A 134 -4.11 -4.27 -9.98
N ASN A 135 -4.48 -3.13 -9.39
CA ASN A 135 -3.61 -1.99 -9.10
C ASN A 135 -3.21 -1.89 -7.61
N VAL A 136 -3.71 -2.80 -6.78
CA VAL A 136 -3.37 -2.91 -5.37
C VAL A 136 -2.26 -3.93 -5.22
N VAL A 137 -1.17 -3.51 -4.59
CA VAL A 137 -0.10 -4.42 -4.21
C VAL A 137 -0.18 -4.59 -2.71
N ASP A 138 -0.16 -5.86 -2.29
CA ASP A 138 -0.18 -6.22 -0.89
C ASP A 138 0.99 -5.58 -0.15
N ARG A 139 0.66 -4.86 0.92
CA ARG A 139 1.67 -4.38 1.84
C ARG A 139 2.20 -5.59 2.61
N VAL A 140 3.30 -6.18 2.15
CA VAL A 140 4.02 -7.23 2.89
C VAL A 140 4.32 -6.68 4.27
N ALA A 141 3.67 -7.24 5.27
CA ALA A 141 3.63 -6.62 6.58
C ALA A 141 5.03 -6.65 7.25
N HIS A 142 5.84 -7.70 7.07
CA HIS A 142 7.02 -7.93 7.93
C HIS A 142 8.17 -8.71 7.26
N GLY A 143 8.82 -8.13 6.24
CA GLY A 143 9.86 -8.83 5.45
C GLY A 143 11.32 -8.59 5.82
N GLY A 144 11.63 -7.63 6.68
CA GLY A 144 13.02 -7.27 7.00
C GLY A 144 13.10 -6.71 8.41
N GLY A 145 13.93 -7.33 9.25
CA GLY A 145 14.07 -7.05 10.69
C GLY A 145 13.79 -5.59 11.07
N GLY A 146 13.00 -5.42 12.12
CA GLY A 146 12.52 -4.11 12.55
C GLY A 146 12.45 -4.02 14.06
N VAL A 147 12.50 -2.79 14.57
CA VAL A 147 12.31 -2.49 15.99
C VAL A 147 10.82 -2.29 16.22
N THR A 148 10.27 -2.96 17.22
CA THR A 148 8.89 -2.72 17.67
C THR A 148 8.92 -1.57 18.67
N VAL A 149 8.15 -0.53 18.38
CA VAL A 149 7.98 0.63 19.23
C VAL A 149 6.56 0.62 19.75
N TRP A 150 6.41 0.76 21.06
CA TRP A 150 5.11 0.91 21.68
C TRP A 150 4.80 2.39 21.88
N THR A 151 3.63 2.83 21.43
CA THR A 151 3.22 4.23 21.55
C THR A 151 1.98 4.37 22.40
N MET A 152 2.17 5.01 23.55
CA MET A 152 1.18 5.83 24.23
C MET A 152 1.51 7.29 23.87
N ILE A 153 0.96 8.30 24.52
CA ILE A 153 1.49 9.68 24.42
C ILE A 153 3.02 9.74 24.80
N LEU A 154 3.57 8.63 25.30
CA LEU A 154 4.98 8.33 25.52
C LEU A 154 5.49 7.19 24.60
N VAL A 155 6.72 7.30 24.07
CA VAL A 155 7.35 6.33 23.16
C VAL A 155 8.30 5.41 23.95
N HIS A 156 8.09 4.10 23.88
CA HIS A 156 8.97 3.09 24.49
C HIS A 156 9.57 2.17 23.43
N PHE A 157 10.91 2.09 23.42
CA PHE A 157 11.65 1.19 22.54
C PHE A 157 11.75 -0.19 23.16
N ILE A 158 11.34 -1.22 22.41
CA ILE A 158 11.43 -2.61 22.83
C ILE A 158 12.40 -3.32 21.91
N ASP A 159 13.48 -3.82 22.48
CA ASP A 159 14.44 -4.62 21.74
C ASP A 159 13.86 -6.00 21.46
N GLY A 160 13.69 -6.31 20.18
CA GLY A 160 13.20 -7.60 19.69
C GLY A 160 11.68 -7.75 19.76
N ASN A 161 11.21 -8.99 19.55
CA ASN A 161 9.77 -9.27 19.50
C ASN A 161 9.13 -9.18 20.89
N LEU A 162 7.94 -8.57 20.91
CA LEU A 162 7.08 -8.47 22.08
C LEU A 162 6.27 -9.76 22.24
N ASN A 163 6.45 -10.45 23.36
CA ASN A 163 5.67 -11.63 23.73
C ASN A 163 4.74 -11.28 24.91
N ALA A 164 3.83 -12.18 25.26
CA ALA A 164 2.84 -11.94 26.32
C ALA A 164 3.49 -11.60 27.68
N GLN A 165 4.59 -12.27 28.01
CA GLN A 165 5.27 -12.05 29.29
C GLN A 165 5.94 -10.68 29.35
N ARG A 166 6.66 -10.30 28.28
CA ARG A 166 7.27 -8.97 28.13
C ARG A 166 6.22 -7.88 28.05
N TYR A 167 5.09 -8.12 27.39
CA TYR A 167 3.97 -7.17 27.40
C TYR A 167 3.50 -6.90 28.83
N ARG A 168 3.34 -7.93 29.65
CA ARG A 168 2.97 -7.75 31.07
C ARG A 168 4.05 -7.04 31.89
N ASP A 169 5.29 -7.53 31.80
CA ASP A 169 6.37 -7.16 32.72
C ASP A 169 7.07 -5.86 32.32
N ASP A 170 7.20 -5.59 31.01
CA ASP A 170 7.90 -4.41 30.48
C ASP A 170 6.94 -3.25 30.16
N ILE A 171 5.64 -3.52 29.94
CA ILE A 171 4.65 -2.50 29.52
C ILE A 171 3.50 -2.34 30.53
N LEU A 172 2.71 -3.40 30.76
CA LEU A 172 1.49 -3.28 31.55
C LEU A 172 1.79 -2.84 32.99
N ARG A 173 2.67 -3.57 33.68
CA ARG A 173 2.99 -3.31 35.09
C ARG A 173 3.71 -1.97 35.33
N PRO A 174 4.79 -1.61 34.61
CA PRO A 174 5.54 -0.40 34.92
C PRO A 174 4.96 0.89 34.31
N ILE A 175 4.21 0.81 33.21
CA ILE A 175 3.79 2.00 32.44
C ILE A 175 2.28 2.17 32.46
N VAL A 176 1.52 1.13 32.08
CA VAL A 176 0.07 1.25 31.89
C VAL A 176 -0.67 1.33 33.22
N VAL A 177 -0.34 0.46 34.18
CA VAL A 177 -0.96 0.41 35.51
C VAL A 177 -0.87 1.77 36.23
N PRO A 178 0.31 2.38 36.43
CA PRO A 178 0.41 3.67 37.11
C PRO A 178 -0.39 4.76 36.39
N PHE A 179 -0.29 4.81 35.06
CA PHE A 179 -0.92 5.86 34.26
C PHE A 179 -2.46 5.78 34.29
N ILE A 180 -3.02 4.56 34.30
CA ILE A 180 -4.46 4.35 34.44
C ILE A 180 -4.94 4.72 35.84
N HIS A 181 -4.21 4.35 36.89
CA HIS A 181 -4.59 4.72 38.26
C HIS A 181 -4.56 6.23 38.49
N ASP A 182 -3.55 6.92 37.97
CA ASP A 182 -3.39 8.37 38.17
C ASP A 182 -4.44 9.19 37.40
N HIS A 183 -4.93 8.68 36.28
CA HIS A 183 -5.80 9.42 35.35
C HIS A 183 -7.21 8.82 35.17
N HIS A 184 -7.51 7.70 35.83
CA HIS A 184 -8.78 6.97 35.74
C HIS A 184 -9.23 6.69 34.30
N LEU A 185 -8.32 6.20 33.47
CA LEU A 185 -8.54 5.96 32.03
C LEU A 185 -8.96 4.50 31.75
N MET A 186 -9.71 4.29 30.67
CA MET A 186 -9.97 2.96 30.11
C MET A 186 -8.87 2.55 29.15
N LEU A 187 -8.36 1.32 29.26
CA LEU A 187 -7.35 0.82 28.34
C LEU A 187 -8.01 0.37 27.03
N ARG A 188 -7.47 0.83 25.90
CA ARG A 188 -7.77 0.29 24.58
C ARG A 188 -6.49 -0.22 23.93
N HIS A 189 -6.52 -1.45 23.48
CA HIS A 189 -5.42 -2.11 22.80
C HIS A 189 -6.00 -3.07 21.75
N ASP A 190 -5.19 -3.47 20.78
CA ASP A 190 -5.66 -4.35 19.72
C ASP A 190 -5.76 -5.82 20.20
N ASN A 191 -6.36 -6.67 19.36
CA ASN A 191 -6.51 -8.10 19.66
C ASN A 191 -5.26 -8.92 19.30
N ALA A 192 -4.06 -8.34 19.42
CA ALA A 192 -2.81 -9.07 19.18
C ALA A 192 -2.64 -10.25 20.15
N ARG A 193 -1.92 -11.29 19.73
CA ARG A 193 -1.75 -12.51 20.55
C ARG A 193 -1.20 -12.26 21.96
N PRO A 194 -0.21 -11.36 22.17
CA PRO A 194 0.27 -11.01 23.51
C PRO A 194 -0.81 -10.38 24.39
N HIS A 195 -1.70 -9.58 23.81
CA HIS A 195 -2.74 -8.82 24.51
C HIS A 195 -3.86 -9.71 25.05
N VAL A 196 -4.28 -10.68 24.24
CA VAL A 196 -5.37 -11.63 24.57
C VAL A 196 -4.81 -12.89 25.25
N ALA A 197 -3.50 -12.95 25.49
CA ALA A 197 -2.90 -14.07 26.19
C ALA A 197 -3.42 -14.13 27.63
N ARG A 198 -3.69 -15.34 28.12
CA ARG A 198 -4.24 -15.58 29.46
C ARG A 198 -3.46 -14.86 30.58
N ILE A 199 -2.14 -14.80 30.47
CA ILE A 199 -1.28 -14.13 31.47
C ILE A 199 -1.53 -12.62 31.56
N CYS A 200 -1.94 -12.00 30.46
CA CYS A 200 -2.24 -10.58 30.36
C CYS A 200 -3.69 -10.31 30.73
N THR A 201 -4.64 -11.12 30.25
CA THR A 201 -6.05 -10.96 30.60
C THR A 201 -6.29 -11.16 32.10
N GLN A 202 -5.69 -12.20 32.71
CA GLN A 202 -5.76 -12.42 34.16
C GLN A 202 -5.10 -11.30 34.97
N PHE A 203 -4.03 -10.70 34.45
CA PHE A 203 -3.38 -9.57 35.10
C PHE A 203 -4.28 -8.33 35.07
N LEU A 204 -4.87 -8.01 33.92
CA LEU A 204 -5.79 -6.87 33.77
C LEU A 204 -7.08 -7.06 34.60
N GLU A 205 -7.59 -8.28 34.69
CA GLU A 205 -8.72 -8.65 35.56
C GLU A 205 -8.38 -8.46 37.04
N ALA A 206 -7.20 -8.90 37.48
CA ALA A 206 -6.77 -8.77 38.88
C ALA A 206 -6.60 -7.31 39.31
N GLU A 207 -6.19 -6.43 38.41
CA GLU A 207 -6.03 -4.99 38.64
C GLU A 207 -7.34 -4.19 38.44
N ASN A 208 -8.46 -4.86 38.08
CA ASN A 208 -9.79 -4.27 37.84
C ASN A 208 -9.84 -3.19 36.74
N PHE A 209 -9.09 -3.36 35.64
CA PHE A 209 -9.10 -2.36 34.57
C PHE A 209 -10.28 -2.50 33.60
N PRO A 210 -10.98 -1.39 33.28
CA PRO A 210 -11.93 -1.38 32.16
C PRO A 210 -11.17 -1.40 30.83
N VAL A 211 -11.30 -2.50 30.09
CA VAL A 211 -10.67 -2.72 28.77
C VAL A 211 -11.71 -2.62 27.67
N LEU A 212 -11.40 -1.88 26.60
CA LEU A 212 -12.18 -1.81 25.37
C LEU A 212 -11.50 -2.67 24.28
N ALA A 213 -12.21 -3.69 23.80
CA ALA A 213 -11.73 -4.67 22.80
C ALA A 213 -12.42 -4.53 21.42
#